data_AF-A0A9Q3RYW4-F1
#
_entry.id   AF-A0A9Q3RYW4-F1
#
_cell.length_a   1.000
_cell.length_b   1.000
_cell.length_c   1.000
_cell.angle_alpha   90.00
_cell.angle_beta   90.00
_cell.angle_gamma   90.00
#
_symmetry.space_group_name_H-M   'P 1'
#
loop_
_entity.id
_entity.type
_entity.pdbx_description
1 polymer ?
#
loop_
_entity_poly.entity_id
_entity_poly.type
_entity_poly.pdbx_seq_one_letter_code
_entity_poly.pdbx_strand_id
1 'polypeptide(L)'
;MKTFLPAVASLGLALALPFSLQAQDTAPPVVAAEESAHAHLVAVMSPDALHEASFANTVSELRRFYMENPDFVLLDKECPGLIDNIFEKSEDEMREYHWAEANAIRSLMLDLVTEYLTEEHAREGAALYGTPLGQKVIIAAGQNQNLQNTMESAIENKGGEVDRTAFDRDQRATTSKVLRTLTRAEIEEFGRLAMGSKFLPAFQRLNPLIQQRKFELLNSDRLSAYETRMQAAMQDAMNSHIEACN
;
A
#
# COMPACT_ATOMS: atom_id res chain seq x y z
N MET A 1 -20.13 19.55 -20.08
CA MET A 1 -18.92 18.78 -19.69
C MET A 1 -18.12 18.50 -20.95
N LYS A 2 -16.84 18.88 -20.99
CA LYS A 2 -15.96 18.59 -22.13
C LYS A 2 -15.33 17.21 -21.90
N THR A 3 -15.69 16.28 -22.78
CA THR A 3 -15.06 14.97 -22.97
C THR A 3 -13.56 15.12 -23.17
N PHE A 4 -12.75 14.39 -22.41
CA PHE A 4 -11.31 14.26 -22.63
C PHE A 4 -10.93 12.77 -22.63
N LEU A 5 -10.71 12.25 -23.83
CA LEU A 5 -10.02 11.00 -24.13
C LEU A 5 -8.83 11.36 -25.02
N PRO A 6 -7.61 10.94 -24.69
CA PRO A 6 -6.57 10.75 -25.68
C PRO A 6 -6.28 9.26 -25.88
N ALA A 7 -6.27 8.90 -27.16
CA ALA A 7 -5.82 7.63 -27.70
C ALA A 7 -4.30 7.45 -27.55
N VAL A 8 -3.85 6.21 -27.29
CA VAL A 8 -2.49 5.73 -27.57
C VAL A 8 -2.62 4.25 -27.97
N ALA A 9 -2.69 3.97 -29.27
CA ALA A 9 -1.58 3.57 -30.14
C ALA A 9 -1.11 2.12 -29.90
N SER A 10 -1.49 1.29 -30.87
CA SER A 10 -1.13 -0.11 -31.08
C SER A 10 0.38 -0.36 -31.08
N LEU A 11 0.83 -1.42 -30.43
CA LEU A 11 2.13 -2.04 -30.73
C LEU A 11 2.04 -3.57 -30.72
N GLY A 12 2.09 -4.12 -31.94
CA GLY A 12 3.17 -5.05 -32.29
C GLY A 12 3.10 -6.47 -31.76
N LEU A 13 2.19 -7.26 -32.34
CA LEU A 13 2.31 -8.71 -32.38
C LEU A 13 3.51 -9.11 -33.27
N ALA A 14 4.50 -9.82 -32.73
CA ALA A 14 5.46 -10.58 -33.54
C ALA A 14 6.10 -11.76 -32.75
N LEU A 15 5.70 -12.97 -33.15
CA LEU A 15 6.52 -14.15 -33.46
C LEU A 15 7.63 -14.54 -32.46
N ALA A 16 7.43 -15.58 -31.66
CA ALA A 16 7.67 -17.00 -31.99
C ALA A 16 9.15 -17.47 -31.94
N LEU A 17 9.30 -18.64 -31.31
CA LEU A 17 10.35 -19.68 -31.37
C LEU A 17 11.20 -19.82 -30.09
N PRO A 18 11.86 -20.98 -29.88
CA PRO A 18 11.29 -22.31 -29.71
C PRO A 18 11.76 -22.94 -28.38
N PHE A 19 11.14 -24.03 -27.98
CA PHE A 19 11.55 -24.85 -26.84
C PHE A 19 12.96 -25.43 -27.04
N SER A 20 13.86 -25.14 -26.10
CA SER A 20 15.10 -25.89 -25.88
C SER A 20 14.97 -26.68 -24.59
N LEU A 21 14.61 -27.95 -24.72
CA LEU A 21 14.72 -28.99 -23.70
C LEU A 21 16.14 -29.58 -23.83
N GLN A 22 17.10 -29.26 -22.95
CA GLN A 22 18.25 -30.15 -22.64
C GLN A 22 18.92 -29.76 -21.30
N ALA A 23 19.44 -30.82 -20.65
CA ALA A 23 20.35 -30.86 -19.50
C ALA A 23 19.72 -30.71 -18.09
N GLN A 24 19.26 -31.84 -17.55
CA GLN A 24 19.26 -32.08 -16.10
C GLN A 24 20.70 -32.32 -15.64
N ASP A 25 21.45 -31.23 -15.43
CA ASP A 25 22.44 -31.23 -14.36
C ASP A 25 21.65 -31.15 -13.06
N THR A 26 21.73 -32.18 -12.24
CA THR A 26 21.27 -32.12 -10.85
C THR A 26 22.14 -31.08 -10.15
N ALA A 27 21.67 -29.83 -10.19
CA ALA A 27 22.23 -28.74 -9.43
C ALA A 27 22.37 -29.21 -7.97
N PRO A 28 23.51 -28.94 -7.31
CA PRO A 28 23.62 -29.18 -5.88
C PRO A 28 22.42 -28.55 -5.19
N PRO A 29 21.86 -29.19 -4.13
CA PRO A 29 20.72 -28.64 -3.43
C PRO A 29 21.04 -27.19 -3.10
N VAL A 30 20.25 -26.28 -3.66
CA VAL A 30 20.28 -24.87 -3.31
C VAL A 30 19.97 -24.87 -1.82
N VAL A 31 21.02 -24.81 -1.00
CA VAL A 31 20.89 -24.46 0.42
C VAL A 31 20.16 -23.13 0.36
N ALA A 32 18.90 -23.11 0.79
CA ALA A 32 18.08 -21.91 0.80
C ALA A 32 18.97 -20.80 1.37
N ALA A 33 19.36 -19.85 0.52
CA ALA A 33 20.27 -18.80 0.92
C ALA A 33 19.69 -18.21 2.20
N GLU A 34 20.45 -18.22 3.30
CA GLU A 34 19.98 -17.63 4.56
C GLU A 34 19.51 -16.23 4.23
N GLU A 35 18.19 -16.01 4.37
CA GLU A 35 17.58 -14.73 4.06
C GLU A 35 18.30 -13.68 4.93
N SER A 36 18.82 -12.62 4.31
CA SER A 36 19.65 -11.65 5.02
C SER A 36 18.90 -11.07 6.23
N ALA A 37 19.62 -10.66 7.28
CA ALA A 37 18.99 -10.07 8.47
C ALA A 37 18.05 -8.90 8.12
N HIS A 38 18.40 -8.13 7.07
CA HIS A 38 17.60 -7.06 6.51
C HIS A 38 16.32 -7.54 5.84
N ALA A 39 16.41 -8.59 5.02
CA ALA A 39 15.24 -9.20 4.38
C ALA A 39 14.28 -9.79 5.44
N HIS A 40 14.82 -10.44 6.47
CA HIS A 40 14.03 -10.92 7.60
C HIS A 40 13.32 -9.78 8.37
N LEU A 41 14.01 -8.66 8.61
CA LEU A 41 13.39 -7.46 9.20
C LEU A 41 12.22 -6.96 8.34
N VAL A 42 12.41 -6.82 7.03
CA VAL A 42 11.36 -6.35 6.13
C VAL A 42 10.19 -7.32 6.11
N ALA A 43 10.45 -8.63 6.11
CA ALA A 43 9.42 -9.65 6.14
C ALA A 43 8.54 -9.54 7.40
N VAL A 44 9.12 -9.29 8.58
CA VAL A 44 8.33 -9.15 9.81
C VAL A 44 7.65 -7.79 9.93
N MET A 45 8.19 -6.74 9.32
CA MET A 45 7.58 -5.39 9.31
C MET A 45 6.50 -5.22 8.24
N SER A 46 6.51 -6.07 7.20
CA SER A 46 5.58 -6.05 6.08
C SER A 46 4.99 -7.44 5.83
N PRO A 47 4.27 -8.03 6.81
CA PRO A 47 3.63 -9.33 6.64
C PRO A 47 2.39 -9.22 5.74
N ASP A 48 1.99 -10.32 5.09
CA ASP A 48 0.78 -10.35 4.24
C ASP A 48 -0.49 -9.93 5.01
N ALA A 49 -0.56 -10.26 6.30
CA ALA A 49 -1.66 -9.84 7.16
C ALA A 49 -1.77 -8.31 7.32
N LEU A 50 -0.64 -7.58 7.26
CA LEU A 50 -0.66 -6.12 7.22
C LEU A 50 -1.27 -5.64 5.91
N HIS A 51 -0.86 -6.24 4.79
CA HIS A 51 -1.34 -5.87 3.46
C HIS A 51 -2.84 -6.09 3.33
N GLU A 52 -3.37 -7.23 3.76
CA GLU A 52 -4.81 -7.49 3.76
C GLU A 52 -5.58 -6.53 4.68
N ALA A 53 -5.07 -6.27 5.88
CA ALA A 53 -5.69 -5.32 6.80
C ALA A 53 -5.72 -3.89 6.24
N SER A 54 -4.63 -3.47 5.59
CA SER A 54 -4.53 -2.17 4.93
C SER A 54 -5.47 -2.09 3.72
N PHE A 55 -5.57 -3.15 2.90
CA PHE A 55 -6.51 -3.18 1.78
C PHE A 55 -7.95 -3.00 2.24
N ALA A 56 -8.38 -3.79 3.22
CA ALA A 56 -9.74 -3.71 3.76
C ALA A 56 -10.06 -2.30 4.31
N ASN A 57 -9.09 -1.69 5.00
CA ASN A 57 -9.24 -0.31 5.47
C ASN A 57 -9.29 0.71 4.32
N THR A 58 -8.42 0.59 3.31
CA THR A 58 -8.39 1.48 2.14
C THR A 58 -9.72 1.43 1.39
N VAL A 59 -10.27 0.24 1.12
CA VAL A 59 -11.58 0.09 0.48
C VAL A 59 -12.69 0.74 1.34
N SER A 60 -12.66 0.54 2.66
CA SER A 60 -13.61 1.16 3.57
C SER A 60 -13.53 2.69 3.58
N GLU A 61 -12.32 3.26 3.63
CA GLU A 61 -12.11 4.70 3.63
C GLU A 61 -12.48 5.33 2.28
N LEU A 62 -12.16 4.66 1.16
CA LEU A 62 -12.55 5.10 -0.17
C LEU A 62 -14.08 5.07 -0.31
N ARG A 63 -14.74 4.00 0.13
CA ARG A 63 -16.22 3.93 0.14
C ARG A 63 -16.82 5.07 0.95
N ARG A 64 -16.29 5.31 2.16
CA ARG A 64 -16.71 6.44 3.00
C ARG A 64 -16.55 7.77 2.28
N PHE A 65 -15.42 7.99 1.61
CA PHE A 65 -15.17 9.18 0.81
C PHE A 65 -16.23 9.39 -0.29
N TYR A 66 -16.58 8.34 -1.05
CA TYR A 66 -17.65 8.41 -2.07
C TYR A 66 -19.03 8.71 -1.46
N MET A 67 -19.34 8.11 -0.30
CA MET A 67 -20.61 8.35 0.41
C MET A 67 -20.71 9.74 1.05
N GLU A 68 -19.58 10.39 1.32
CA GLU A 68 -19.52 11.75 1.86
C GLU A 68 -19.50 12.81 0.74
N ASN A 69 -19.21 12.43 -0.50
CA ASN A 69 -19.19 13.32 -1.66
C ASN A 69 -20.62 13.62 -2.17
N PRO A 70 -21.06 14.90 -2.19
CA PRO A 70 -22.43 15.26 -2.57
C PRO A 70 -22.83 14.84 -3.99
N ASP A 71 -21.90 14.83 -4.94
CA ASP A 71 -22.19 14.48 -6.33
C ASP A 71 -22.45 12.96 -6.47
N PHE A 72 -21.63 12.13 -5.82
CA PHE A 72 -21.87 10.68 -5.78
C PHE A 72 -23.12 10.31 -5.00
N VAL A 73 -23.41 11.01 -3.90
CA VAL A 73 -24.66 10.83 -3.15
C VAL A 73 -25.88 11.18 -4.00
N LEU A 74 -25.80 12.22 -4.82
CA LEU A 74 -26.88 12.57 -5.74
C LEU A 74 -27.05 11.50 -6.83
N LEU A 75 -25.94 11.06 -7.45
CA LEU A 75 -25.96 10.01 -8.47
C LEU A 75 -26.50 8.68 -7.92
N ASP A 76 -26.11 8.28 -6.71
CA ASP A 76 -26.62 7.07 -6.07
C ASP A 76 -28.12 7.18 -5.69
N LYS A 77 -28.63 8.39 -5.41
CA LYS A 77 -30.08 8.59 -5.23
C LYS A 77 -30.86 8.46 -6.54
N GLU A 78 -30.29 8.95 -7.64
CA GLU A 78 -30.89 8.81 -8.98
C GLU A 78 -30.78 7.37 -9.48
N CYS A 79 -29.70 6.68 -9.09
CA CYS A 79 -29.35 5.33 -9.51
C CYS A 79 -28.95 4.47 -8.30
N PRO A 80 -29.92 3.94 -7.51
CA PRO A 80 -29.64 3.22 -6.26
C PRO A 80 -28.65 2.07 -6.43
N GLY A 81 -27.65 2.01 -5.54
CA GLY A 81 -26.63 0.95 -5.53
C GLY A 81 -25.45 1.22 -6.47
N LEU A 82 -25.34 2.43 -7.02
CA LEU A 82 -24.23 2.84 -7.87
C LEU A 82 -22.90 2.72 -7.14
N ILE A 83 -22.81 3.26 -5.92
CA ILE A 83 -21.58 3.21 -5.13
C ILE A 83 -21.21 1.75 -4.86
N ASP A 84 -22.17 0.93 -4.42
CA ASP A 84 -21.94 -0.49 -4.17
C ASP A 84 -21.41 -1.22 -5.42
N ASN A 85 -22.02 -0.97 -6.58
CA ASN A 85 -21.59 -1.59 -7.85
C ASN A 85 -20.19 -1.16 -8.27
N ILE A 86 -19.80 0.11 -8.07
CA ILE A 86 -18.42 0.57 -8.35
C ILE A 86 -17.43 -0.30 -7.59
N PHE A 87 -17.60 -0.44 -6.27
CA PHE A 87 -16.66 -1.20 -5.43
C PHE A 87 -16.70 -2.70 -5.70
N GLU A 88 -17.87 -3.29 -5.95
CA GLU A 88 -18.00 -4.72 -6.27
C GLU A 88 -17.29 -5.06 -7.59
N LYS A 89 -17.46 -4.22 -8.62
CA LYS A 89 -16.89 -4.49 -9.95
C LYS A 89 -15.42 -4.10 -10.07
N SER A 90 -14.92 -3.17 -9.26
CA SER A 90 -13.51 -2.77 -9.29
C SER A 90 -12.64 -3.49 -8.25
N GLU A 91 -13.19 -4.38 -7.42
CA GLU A 91 -12.46 -4.99 -6.29
C GLU A 91 -11.15 -5.66 -6.73
N ASP A 92 -11.19 -6.45 -7.80
CA ASP A 92 -10.01 -7.18 -8.29
C ASP A 92 -8.90 -6.23 -8.73
N GLU A 93 -9.22 -5.17 -9.48
CA GLU A 93 -8.22 -4.19 -9.92
C GLU A 93 -7.70 -3.32 -8.76
N MET A 94 -8.57 -2.96 -7.80
CA MET A 94 -8.13 -2.29 -6.56
C MET A 94 -7.15 -3.17 -5.77
N ARG A 95 -7.44 -4.48 -5.69
CA ARG A 95 -6.58 -5.45 -5.00
C ARG A 95 -5.25 -5.61 -5.73
N GLU A 96 -5.25 -5.73 -7.06
CA GLU A 96 -4.01 -5.78 -7.84
C GLU A 96 -3.15 -4.52 -7.67
N TYR A 97 -3.77 -3.33 -7.74
CA TYR A 97 -3.08 -2.06 -7.46
C TYR A 97 -2.44 -2.06 -6.07
N HIS A 98 -3.21 -2.43 -5.05
CA HIS A 98 -2.75 -2.47 -3.66
C HIS A 98 -1.55 -3.42 -3.47
N TRP A 99 -1.59 -4.61 -4.07
CA TRP A 99 -0.47 -5.54 -4.01
C TRP A 99 0.76 -5.06 -4.77
N ALA A 100 0.58 -4.38 -5.91
CA ALA A 100 1.68 -3.76 -6.63
C ALA A 100 2.36 -2.66 -5.79
N GLU A 101 1.56 -1.79 -5.15
CA GLU A 101 2.06 -0.77 -4.22
C GLU A 101 2.80 -1.40 -3.04
N ALA A 102 2.19 -2.39 -2.38
CA ALA A 102 2.77 -3.11 -1.25
C ALA A 102 4.15 -3.71 -1.59
N ASN A 103 4.29 -4.34 -2.75
CA ASN A 103 5.55 -4.90 -3.23
C ASN A 103 6.61 -3.83 -3.55
N ALA A 104 6.17 -2.70 -4.10
CA ALA A 104 7.05 -1.56 -4.36
C ALA A 104 7.58 -0.95 -3.04
N ILE A 105 6.71 -0.81 -2.03
CA ILE A 105 7.09 -0.37 -0.68
C ILE A 105 8.04 -1.38 -0.03
N ARG A 106 7.76 -2.69 -0.15
CA ARG A 106 8.62 -3.74 0.40
C ARG A 106 10.03 -3.69 -0.19
N SER A 107 10.15 -3.54 -1.50
CA SER A 107 11.44 -3.41 -2.19
C SER A 107 12.21 -2.17 -1.72
N LEU A 108 11.54 -1.02 -1.67
CA LEU A 108 12.11 0.24 -1.17
C LEU A 108 12.57 0.12 0.29
N MET A 109 11.79 -0.56 1.13
CA MET A 109 12.15 -0.82 2.52
C MET A 109 13.42 -1.66 2.60
N LEU A 110 13.53 -2.72 1.79
CA LEU A 110 14.71 -3.58 1.73
C LEU A 110 15.96 -2.80 1.32
N ASP A 111 15.87 -1.96 0.30
CA ASP A 111 16.98 -1.11 -0.14
C ASP A 111 17.45 -0.20 1.02
N LEU A 112 16.51 0.50 1.65
CA LEU A 112 16.80 1.43 2.74
C LEU A 112 17.36 0.73 3.98
N VAL A 113 16.80 -0.41 4.41
CA VAL A 113 17.34 -1.10 5.58
C VAL A 113 18.73 -1.66 5.28
N THR A 114 18.99 -2.15 4.07
CA THR A 114 20.30 -2.68 3.67
C THR A 114 21.36 -1.58 3.64
N GLU A 115 21.01 -0.40 3.14
CA GLU A 115 21.93 0.74 3.06
C GLU A 115 22.24 1.37 4.43
N TYR A 116 21.22 1.51 5.31
CA TYR A 116 21.34 2.33 6.52
C TYR A 116 21.42 1.55 7.83
N LEU A 117 21.12 0.25 7.85
CA LEU A 117 21.19 -0.57 9.05
C LEU A 117 22.34 -1.57 8.97
N THR A 118 22.96 -1.83 10.12
CA THR A 118 23.83 -3.00 10.27
C THR A 118 22.95 -4.24 10.41
N GLU A 119 23.53 -5.43 10.19
CA GLU A 119 22.80 -6.68 10.46
C GLU A 119 22.36 -6.80 11.92
N GLU A 120 23.13 -6.26 12.87
CA GLU A 120 22.75 -6.25 14.28
C GLU A 120 21.47 -5.44 14.50
N HIS A 121 21.40 -4.22 13.95
CA HIS A 121 20.17 -3.42 13.99
C HIS A 121 18.99 -4.18 13.36
N ALA A 122 19.22 -4.82 12.21
CA ALA A 122 18.16 -5.54 11.51
C ALA A 122 17.65 -6.75 12.32
N ARG A 123 18.55 -7.56 12.90
CA ARG A 123 18.20 -8.69 13.78
C ARG A 123 17.41 -8.23 15.00
N GLU A 124 17.84 -7.14 15.65
CA GLU A 124 17.12 -6.61 16.81
C GLU A 124 15.74 -6.03 16.45
N GLY A 125 15.64 -5.31 15.33
CA GLY A 125 14.35 -4.82 14.83
C GLY A 125 13.42 -5.97 14.51
N ALA A 126 13.95 -7.05 13.93
CA ALA A 126 13.16 -8.22 13.61
C ALA A 126 12.69 -8.95 14.88
N ALA A 127 13.55 -9.05 15.89
CA ALA A 127 13.18 -9.60 17.20
C ALA A 127 12.09 -8.76 17.88
N LEU A 128 12.18 -7.42 17.83
CA LEU A 128 11.20 -6.50 18.40
C LEU A 128 9.82 -6.66 17.71
N TYR A 129 9.80 -6.53 16.38
CA TYR A 129 8.55 -6.59 15.62
C TYR A 129 8.01 -8.00 15.43
N GLY A 130 8.84 -9.04 15.58
CA GLY A 130 8.42 -10.43 15.60
C GLY A 130 7.67 -10.86 16.88
N THR A 131 7.65 -10.02 17.93
CA THR A 131 6.85 -10.30 19.13
C THR A 131 5.34 -10.18 18.84
N PRO A 132 4.47 -10.84 19.63
CA PRO A 132 3.02 -10.65 19.50
C PRO A 132 2.58 -9.18 19.61
N LEU A 133 3.22 -8.40 20.48
CA LEU A 133 2.94 -6.98 20.64
C LEU A 133 3.45 -6.16 19.44
N GLY A 134 4.64 -6.45 18.92
CA GLY A 134 5.18 -5.83 17.71
C GLY A 134 4.29 -6.09 16.49
N GLN A 135 3.84 -7.33 16.30
CA GLN A 135 2.88 -7.69 15.26
C GLN A 135 1.53 -6.98 15.46
N LYS A 136 1.02 -6.90 16.69
CA LYS A 136 -0.20 -6.13 16.99
C LYS A 136 -0.07 -4.67 16.55
N VAL A 137 1.06 -4.02 16.83
CA VAL A 137 1.32 -2.63 16.42
C VAL A 137 1.34 -2.50 14.89
N ILE A 138 2.02 -3.41 14.18
CA ILE A 138 2.09 -3.41 12.72
C ILE A 138 0.70 -3.58 12.12
N ILE A 139 -0.04 -4.62 12.50
CA ILE A 139 -1.37 -4.88 11.95
C ILE A 139 -2.33 -3.73 12.28
N ALA A 140 -2.26 -3.17 13.49
CA ALA A 140 -3.05 -2.00 13.86
C ALA A 140 -2.75 -0.79 12.95
N ALA A 141 -1.52 -0.62 12.47
CA ALA A 141 -1.18 0.45 11.54
C ALA A 141 -1.90 0.31 10.20
N GLY A 142 -1.99 -0.91 9.64
CA GLY A 142 -2.79 -1.18 8.43
C GLY A 142 -4.28 -0.96 8.66
N GLN A 143 -4.82 -1.47 9.77
CA GLN A 143 -6.25 -1.35 10.12
C GLN A 143 -6.71 0.08 10.41
N ASN A 144 -5.77 0.98 10.72
CA ASN A 144 -6.09 2.35 11.16
C ASN A 144 -5.45 3.42 10.27
N GLN A 145 -5.02 3.03 9.08
CA GLN A 145 -4.48 3.97 8.11
C GLN A 145 -5.51 5.06 7.80
N ASN A 146 -5.09 6.31 7.89
CA ASN A 146 -5.90 7.45 7.45
C ASN A 146 -5.36 7.91 6.10
N LEU A 147 -6.22 8.04 5.10
CA LEU A 147 -5.89 8.50 3.76
C LEU A 147 -6.69 9.74 3.34
N GLN A 148 -7.52 10.28 4.24
CA GLN A 148 -8.50 11.29 3.88
C GLN A 148 -7.84 12.54 3.29
N ASN A 149 -6.82 13.09 3.96
CA ASN A 149 -6.20 14.33 3.47
C ASN A 149 -5.41 14.09 2.17
N THR A 150 -4.78 12.92 2.06
CA THR A 150 -4.03 12.49 0.88
C THR A 150 -4.97 12.41 -0.33
N MET A 151 -6.11 11.72 -0.20
CA MET A 151 -7.13 11.59 -1.25
C MET A 151 -7.72 12.95 -1.63
N GLU A 152 -8.10 13.77 -0.64
CA GLU A 152 -8.60 15.13 -0.89
C GLU A 152 -7.59 15.97 -1.68
N SER A 153 -6.30 15.95 -1.29
CA SER A 153 -5.26 16.70 -1.98
C SER A 153 -5.03 16.23 -3.43
N ALA A 154 -5.08 14.92 -3.67
CA ALA A 154 -4.90 14.37 -5.01
C ALA A 154 -6.04 14.79 -5.95
N ILE A 155 -7.27 14.91 -5.44
CA ILE A 155 -8.44 15.34 -6.22
C ILE A 155 -8.38 16.85 -6.52
N GLU A 156 -7.96 17.66 -5.54
CA GLU A 156 -7.84 19.11 -5.71
C GLU A 156 -6.71 19.49 -6.67
N ASN A 157 -5.65 18.67 -6.72
CA ASN A 157 -4.52 18.86 -7.62
C ASN A 157 -4.84 18.35 -9.02
N LYS A 158 -4.81 19.24 -10.02
CA LYS A 158 -5.13 18.91 -11.43
C LYS A 158 -4.31 17.78 -12.05
N GLY A 159 -3.17 17.44 -11.45
CA GLY A 159 -2.30 16.34 -11.88
C GLY A 159 -2.46 15.03 -11.09
N GLY A 160 -3.38 14.97 -10.10
CA GLY A 160 -3.48 13.82 -9.21
C GLY A 160 -2.38 13.73 -8.15
N GLU A 161 -1.46 14.70 -8.12
CA GLU A 161 -0.32 14.69 -7.20
C GLU A 161 -0.77 14.84 -5.74
N VAL A 162 -0.15 14.06 -4.86
CA VAL A 162 -0.36 14.12 -3.42
C VAL A 162 0.45 15.26 -2.82
N ASP A 163 -0.19 16.11 -2.01
CA ASP A 163 0.52 17.14 -1.25
C ASP A 163 1.29 16.53 -0.06
N ARG A 164 2.52 17.03 0.15
CA ARG A 164 3.39 16.52 1.24
C ARG A 164 2.80 16.78 2.63
N THR A 165 2.17 17.93 2.83
CA THR A 165 1.57 18.29 4.13
C THR A 165 0.37 17.39 4.44
N ALA A 166 -0.44 17.07 3.43
CA ALA A 166 -1.54 16.13 3.52
C ALA A 166 -1.05 14.72 3.89
N PHE A 167 -0.06 14.19 3.18
CA PHE A 167 0.56 12.90 3.47
C PHE A 167 1.09 12.83 4.91
N ASP A 168 1.87 13.82 5.34
CA ASP A 168 2.44 13.85 6.70
C ASP A 168 1.35 13.95 7.79
N ARG A 169 0.22 14.61 7.51
CA ARG A 169 -0.92 14.70 8.43
C ARG A 169 -1.60 13.34 8.61
N ASP A 170 -1.78 12.61 7.52
CA ASP A 170 -2.35 11.27 7.50
C ASP A 170 -1.46 10.26 8.25
N GLN A 171 -0.13 10.34 8.10
CA GLN A 171 0.80 9.51 8.89
C GLN A 171 0.68 9.76 10.40
N ARG A 172 0.60 11.04 10.82
CA ARG A 172 0.39 11.38 12.24
C ARG A 172 -0.97 10.93 12.76
N ALA A 173 -2.01 11.07 11.95
CA ALA A 173 -3.36 10.62 12.30
C ALA A 173 -3.41 9.09 12.46
N THR A 174 -2.77 8.35 11.55
CA THR A 174 -2.61 6.89 11.62
C THR A 174 -1.90 6.49 12.91
N THR A 175 -0.74 7.08 13.19
CA THR A 175 0.04 6.81 14.42
C THR A 175 -0.80 7.04 15.68
N SER A 176 -1.55 8.15 15.70
CA SER A 176 -2.43 8.49 16.83
C SER A 176 -3.58 7.51 16.99
N LYS A 177 -4.15 6.98 15.89
CA LYS A 177 -5.19 5.94 15.95
C LYS A 177 -4.60 4.62 16.48
N VAL A 178 -3.43 4.20 16.00
CA VAL A 178 -2.74 2.99 16.48
C VAL A 178 -2.49 3.06 17.99
N LEU A 179 -1.97 4.17 18.50
CA LEU A 179 -1.74 4.31 19.95
C LEU A 179 -3.03 4.20 20.77
N ARG A 180 -4.19 4.55 20.21
CA ARG A 180 -5.49 4.41 20.88
C ARG A 180 -6.02 2.98 20.87
N THR A 181 -5.52 2.09 20.00
CA THR A 181 -5.92 0.67 20.00
C THR A 181 -5.10 -0.18 20.99
N LEU A 182 -4.04 0.40 21.55
CA LEU A 182 -3.19 -0.22 22.56
C LEU A 182 -3.65 0.17 23.96
N THR A 183 -3.56 -0.76 24.89
CA THR A 183 -3.71 -0.46 26.31
C THR A 183 -2.47 0.28 26.81
N ARG A 184 -2.61 0.98 27.95
CA ARG A 184 -1.47 1.64 28.59
C ARG A 184 -0.32 0.67 28.90
N ALA A 185 -0.63 -0.52 29.40
CA ALA A 185 0.37 -1.54 29.71
C ALA A 185 1.11 -2.02 28.45
N GLU A 186 0.41 -2.15 27.33
CA GLU A 186 1.03 -2.49 26.04
C GLU A 186 1.95 -1.38 25.51
N ILE A 187 1.55 -0.12 25.66
CA ILE A 187 2.41 1.02 25.26
C ILE A 187 3.68 1.05 26.12
N GLU A 188 3.55 0.88 27.43
CA GLU A 188 4.68 0.84 28.36
C GLU A 188 5.63 -0.34 28.06
N GLU A 189 5.08 -1.52 27.80
CA GLU A 189 5.87 -2.72 27.45
C GLU A 189 6.55 -2.57 26.10
N PHE A 190 5.85 -2.11 25.06
CA PHE A 190 6.45 -1.87 23.75
C PHE A 190 7.56 -0.81 23.84
N GLY A 191 7.32 0.26 24.61
CA GLY A 191 8.32 1.28 24.89
C GLY A 191 9.56 0.72 25.59
N ARG A 192 9.39 -0.17 26.58
CA ARG A 192 10.50 -0.84 27.28
C ARG A 192 11.31 -1.72 26.33
N LEU A 193 10.64 -2.53 25.49
CA LEU A 193 11.29 -3.36 24.48
C LEU A 193 12.07 -2.51 23.47
N ALA A 194 11.45 -1.44 22.97
CA ALA A 194 12.04 -0.56 21.98
C ALA A 194 13.24 0.24 22.54
N MET A 195 13.15 0.77 23.76
CA MET A 195 14.26 1.47 24.42
C MET A 195 15.43 0.54 24.76
N GLY A 196 15.18 -0.76 24.94
CA GLY A 196 16.21 -1.77 25.15
C GLY A 196 16.96 -2.17 23.88
N SER A 197 16.52 -1.71 22.70
CA SER A 197 17.09 -2.09 21.42
C SER A 197 17.91 -0.96 20.78
N LYS A 198 19.05 -1.34 20.18
CA LYS A 198 19.86 -0.50 19.29
C LYS A 198 19.14 -0.17 17.98
N PHE A 199 18.12 -0.96 17.62
CA PHE A 199 17.31 -0.69 16.43
C PHE A 199 16.55 0.64 16.53
N LEU A 200 15.99 0.99 17.69
CA LEU A 200 15.13 2.18 17.80
C LEU A 200 15.85 3.49 17.42
N PRO A 201 17.05 3.82 17.95
CA PRO A 201 17.78 5.01 17.51
C PRO A 201 18.17 4.99 16.03
N ALA A 202 18.46 3.81 15.46
CA ALA A 202 18.77 3.69 14.03
C ALA A 202 17.51 3.91 13.18
N PHE A 203 16.38 3.31 13.58
CA PHE A 203 15.10 3.46 12.92
C PHE A 203 14.58 4.90 12.99
N GLN A 204 14.81 5.64 14.08
CA GLN A 204 14.45 7.07 14.18
C GLN A 204 15.17 7.92 13.12
N ARG A 205 16.41 7.57 12.75
CA ARG A 205 17.13 8.23 11.66
C ARG A 205 16.66 7.76 10.27
N LEU A 206 16.26 6.50 10.16
CA LEU A 206 15.81 5.90 8.91
C LEU A 206 14.38 6.30 8.53
N ASN A 207 13.48 6.46 9.51
CA ASN A 207 12.06 6.67 9.27
C ASN A 207 11.75 7.91 8.40
N PRO A 208 12.41 9.08 8.56
CA PRO A 208 12.22 10.20 7.65
C PRO A 208 12.52 9.86 6.18
N LEU A 209 13.55 9.04 5.92
CA LEU A 209 13.90 8.59 4.57
C LEU A 209 12.84 7.62 4.03
N ILE A 210 12.33 6.70 4.85
CA ILE A 210 11.22 5.82 4.49
C ILE A 210 10.00 6.66 4.08
N GLN A 211 9.60 7.63 4.91
CA GLN A 211 8.44 8.47 4.61
C GLN A 211 8.63 9.29 3.34
N GLN A 212 9.84 9.84 3.13
CA GLN A 212 10.17 10.54 1.90
C GLN A 212 10.06 9.62 0.67
N ARG A 213 10.64 8.43 0.71
CA ARG A 213 10.61 7.49 -0.42
C ARG A 213 9.20 6.98 -0.71
N LYS A 214 8.36 6.77 0.32
CA LYS A 214 6.94 6.44 0.15
C LYS A 214 6.19 7.59 -0.54
N PHE A 215 6.44 8.83 -0.13
CA PHE A 215 5.86 10.01 -0.77
C PHE A 215 6.28 10.15 -2.24
N GLU A 216 7.56 9.89 -2.54
CA GLU A 216 8.07 9.87 -3.92
C GLU A 216 7.40 8.77 -4.75
N LEU A 217 7.19 7.57 -4.17
CA LEU A 217 6.49 6.47 -4.83
C LEU A 217 5.05 6.85 -5.20
N LEU A 218 4.30 7.46 -4.27
CA LEU A 218 2.90 7.90 -4.48
C LEU A 218 2.75 8.94 -5.59
N ASN A 219 3.81 9.68 -5.91
CA ASN A 219 3.81 10.70 -6.97
C ASN A 219 4.62 10.26 -8.20
N SER A 220 4.89 8.96 -8.34
CA SER A 220 5.68 8.42 -9.46
C SER A 220 4.82 7.65 -10.44
N ASP A 221 5.23 7.62 -11.71
CA ASP A 221 4.55 6.85 -12.75
C ASP A 221 4.72 5.31 -12.61
N ARG A 222 5.36 4.84 -11.53
CA ARG A 222 5.66 3.41 -11.34
C ARG A 222 4.40 2.54 -11.26
N LEU A 223 3.29 3.11 -10.76
CA LEU A 223 2.02 2.42 -10.62
C LEU A 223 0.98 2.80 -11.68
N SER A 224 1.33 3.69 -12.62
CA SER A 224 0.42 4.27 -13.62
C SER A 224 -0.37 3.24 -14.44
N ALA A 225 0.24 2.09 -14.75
CA ALA A 225 -0.44 1.02 -15.47
C ALA A 225 -1.58 0.41 -14.64
N TYR A 226 -1.38 0.19 -13.34
CA TYR A 226 -2.39 -0.31 -12.42
C TYR A 226 -3.47 0.75 -12.16
N GLU A 227 -3.08 2.01 -12.01
CA GLU A 227 -4.00 3.15 -11.83
C GLU A 227 -4.94 3.29 -13.01
N THR A 228 -4.41 3.17 -14.23
CA THR A 228 -5.20 3.24 -15.47
C THR A 228 -6.23 2.13 -15.53
N ARG A 229 -5.87 0.90 -15.16
CA ARG A 229 -6.82 -0.22 -15.14
C ARG A 229 -7.87 -0.09 -14.05
N MET A 230 -7.47 0.32 -12.84
CA MET A 230 -8.38 0.59 -11.74
C MET A 230 -9.38 1.69 -12.12
N GLN A 231 -8.92 2.79 -12.71
CA GLN A 231 -9.79 3.87 -13.19
C GLN A 231 -10.76 3.38 -14.27
N ALA A 232 -10.27 2.59 -15.24
CA ALA A 232 -11.12 2.01 -16.28
C ALA A 232 -12.21 1.11 -15.67
N ALA A 233 -11.85 0.23 -14.74
CA ALA A 233 -12.80 -0.66 -14.07
C ALA A 233 -13.87 0.12 -13.28
N MET A 234 -13.48 1.16 -12.55
CA MET A 234 -14.44 2.02 -11.82
C MET A 234 -15.36 2.78 -12.77
N GLN A 235 -14.83 3.29 -13.88
CA GLN A 235 -15.60 4.01 -14.89
C GLN A 235 -16.58 3.08 -15.62
N ASP A 236 -16.15 1.87 -15.98
CA ASP A 236 -17.00 0.86 -16.62
C ASP A 236 -18.10 0.38 -15.67
N ALA A 237 -17.79 0.19 -14.38
CA ALA A 237 -18.77 -0.13 -13.35
C ALA A 237 -19.82 0.98 -13.20
N MET A 238 -19.39 2.24 -13.17
CA MET A 238 -20.29 3.39 -13.12
C MET A 238 -21.18 3.47 -14.35
N ASN A 239 -20.59 3.36 -15.55
CA ASN A 239 -21.34 3.47 -16.82
C ASN A 239 -22.37 2.35 -16.96
N SER A 240 -21.96 1.10 -16.73
CA SER A 240 -22.85 -0.06 -16.87
C SER A 240 -24.05 -0.01 -15.93
N HIS A 241 -23.85 0.49 -14.69
CA HIS A 241 -24.94 0.64 -13.73
C HIS A 241 -25.91 1.76 -14.11
N ILE A 242 -25.38 2.91 -14.52
CA ILE A 242 -26.19 4.04 -15.00
C ILE A 242 -27.00 3.64 -16.24
N GLU A 243 -26.41 2.89 -17.18
CA GLU A 243 -27.12 2.37 -18.36
C GLU A 243 -28.26 1.43 -17.98
N ALA A 244 -28.06 0.55 -16.99
CA ALA A 244 -29.09 -0.39 -16.53
C ALA A 244 -30.23 0.28 -15.73
N CYS A 245 -30.02 1.50 -15.24
CA CYS A 245 -30.99 2.26 -14.46
C CYS A 245 -31.96 3.10 -15.32
N ASN A 246 -31.59 3.37 -16.57
CA ASN A 246 -32.40 4.14 -17.53
C ASN A 246 -33.30 3.22 -18.37
#